data_AF-A0A349FA72-F1
#
_entry.id   AF-A0A349FA72-F1
#
_cell.length_a   1.000
_cell.length_b   1.000
_cell.length_c   1.000
_cell.angle_alpha   90.00
_cell.angle_beta   90.00
_cell.angle_gamma   90.00
#
_symmetry.space_group_name_H-M   'P 1'
#
loop_
_entity.id
_entity.type
_entity.pdbx_description
1 polymer ?
#
loop_
_entity_poly.entity_id
_entity_poly.type
_entity_poly.pdbx_seq_one_letter_code
_entity_poly.pdbx_strand_id
1 'polypeptide(L)'
;MKSDRAVYELNGVRGILSIALAHDMSPSTVKSRLYAGCTIEEAVQPGDRRTRNTGIPIYEWGGVQGIKNIAELVGVTEPTIYAHLRRTKDIDSAVLSVIANRNSRALAKLQKQNTSVDDSAEKVISIKQPLLSSAWRTALGISNAEHTQP
;
A
#
# COMPACT_ATOMS: atom_id res chain seq x y z
N MET A 1 -5.12 -8.00 -25.88
CA MET A 1 -4.03 -7.02 -26.08
C MET A 1 -3.51 -7.22 -27.50
N LYS A 2 -3.58 -6.20 -28.35
CA LYS A 2 -3.28 -6.32 -29.79
C LYS A 2 -1.82 -6.76 -29.98
N SER A 3 -1.62 -7.99 -30.44
CA SER A 3 -0.35 -8.42 -31.02
C SER A 3 -0.33 -7.98 -32.48
N ASP A 4 -0.29 -6.67 -32.71
CA ASP A 4 0.18 -6.16 -33.99
C ASP A 4 1.68 -6.40 -34.01
N ARG A 5 2.15 -7.29 -34.88
CA ARG A 5 3.56 -7.32 -35.29
C ARG A 5 3.82 -5.99 -35.98
N ALA A 6 4.06 -4.93 -35.21
CA ALA A 6 4.52 -3.66 -35.73
C ALA A 6 5.80 -3.96 -36.51
N VAL A 7 5.73 -3.78 -37.82
CA VAL A 7 6.89 -3.94 -38.70
C VAL A 7 7.71 -2.67 -38.51
N TYR A 8 8.75 -2.77 -37.68
CA TYR A 8 9.67 -1.67 -37.45
C TYR A 8 10.63 -1.57 -38.64
N GLU A 9 10.71 -0.39 -39.23
CA GLU A 9 11.66 -0.06 -40.30
C GLU A 9 12.51 1.12 -39.83
N LEU A 10 13.83 1.01 -39.96
CA LEU A 10 14.78 2.08 -39.66
C LEU A 10 15.84 2.09 -40.76
N ASN A 11 16.02 3.23 -41.44
CA ASN A 11 17.02 3.40 -42.50
C ASN A 11 16.98 2.32 -43.60
N GLY A 12 15.77 1.85 -43.97
CA GLY A 12 15.59 0.79 -44.96
C GLY A 12 15.82 -0.64 -44.43
N VAL A 13 16.24 -0.80 -43.18
CA VAL A 13 16.38 -2.10 -42.51
C VAL A 13 15.06 -2.46 -41.83
N ARG A 14 14.50 -3.61 -42.19
CA ARG A 14 13.22 -4.10 -41.67
C ARG A 14 13.41 -5.13 -40.57
N GLY A 15 12.67 -4.97 -39.49
CA GLY A 15 12.57 -5.92 -38.39
C GLY A 15 13.58 -5.67 -37.28
N ILE A 16 13.15 -5.91 -36.04
CA ILE A 16 13.91 -5.64 -34.82
C ILE A 16 15.25 -6.37 -34.79
N LEU A 17 15.31 -7.62 -35.27
CA LEU A 17 16.54 -8.41 -35.30
C LEU A 17 17.58 -7.78 -36.23
N SER A 18 17.18 -7.43 -37.45
CA SER A 18 18.07 -6.82 -38.44
C SER A 18 18.52 -5.43 -38.01
N ILE A 19 17.61 -4.63 -37.43
CA ILE A 19 17.94 -3.32 -36.87
C ILE A 19 18.94 -3.47 -35.70
N ALA A 20 18.73 -4.44 -34.82
CA ALA A 20 19.64 -4.67 -33.70
C ALA A 20 21.05 -5.06 -34.16
N LEU A 21 21.15 -5.95 -35.17
CA LEU A 21 22.42 -6.34 -35.78
C LEU A 21 23.12 -5.17 -36.50
N ALA A 22 22.37 -4.34 -37.23
CA ALA A 22 22.92 -3.19 -37.94
C ALA A 22 23.52 -2.12 -37.02
N HIS A 23 23.13 -2.12 -35.75
CA HIS A 23 23.55 -1.14 -34.74
C HIS A 23 24.34 -1.77 -33.58
N ASP A 24 24.88 -2.98 -33.77
CA ASP A 24 25.71 -3.71 -32.78
C ASP A 24 25.08 -3.81 -31.38
N MET A 25 23.76 -4.06 -31.34
CA MET A 25 23.01 -4.20 -30.10
C MET A 25 22.31 -5.53 -29.99
N SER A 26 22.03 -5.96 -28.76
CA SER A 26 21.22 -7.14 -28.56
C SER A 26 19.74 -6.86 -28.95
N PRO A 27 19.06 -7.81 -29.62
CA PRO A 27 17.65 -7.64 -29.97
C PRO A 27 16.75 -7.59 -28.73
N SER A 28 17.18 -8.20 -27.61
CA SER A 28 16.49 -8.09 -26.33
C SER A 28 16.55 -6.66 -25.78
N THR A 29 17.67 -5.96 -25.93
CA THR A 29 17.79 -4.54 -25.61
C THR A 29 16.78 -3.73 -26.41
N VAL A 30 16.81 -3.80 -27.75
CA VAL A 30 15.88 -3.03 -28.61
C VAL A 30 14.42 -3.30 -28.23
N LYS A 31 14.05 -4.58 -28.05
CA LYS A 31 12.69 -4.98 -27.66
C LYS A 31 12.28 -4.41 -26.30
N SER A 32 13.17 -4.48 -25.30
CA SER A 32 12.92 -3.90 -23.96
C SER A 32 12.71 -2.38 -24.03
N ARG A 33 13.47 -1.68 -24.89
CA ARG A 33 13.35 -0.24 -25.08
C ARG A 33 12.02 0.14 -25.74
N LEU A 34 11.58 -0.62 -26.75
CA LEU A 34 10.26 -0.45 -27.37
C LEU A 34 9.11 -0.70 -26.38
N TYR A 35 9.21 -1.73 -25.53
CA TYR A 35 8.21 -1.96 -24.48
C TYR A 35 8.15 -0.84 -23.44
N ALA A 36 9.28 -0.18 -23.17
CA ALA A 36 9.33 1.00 -22.31
C ALA A 36 8.75 2.26 -22.97
N GLY A 37 8.19 2.16 -24.19
CA GLY A 37 7.57 3.26 -24.91
C GLY A 37 8.54 4.16 -25.67
N CYS A 38 9.80 3.74 -25.87
CA CYS A 38 10.75 4.48 -26.70
C CYS A 38 10.42 4.27 -28.20
N THR A 39 10.69 5.27 -29.03
CA THR A 39 10.64 5.12 -30.49
C THR A 39 11.76 4.19 -30.97
N ILE A 40 11.66 3.70 -32.22
CA ILE A 40 12.69 2.81 -32.78
C ILE A 40 14.07 3.51 -32.87
N GLU A 41 14.08 4.82 -33.16
CA GLU A 41 15.29 5.64 -33.21
C GLU A 41 15.93 5.79 -31.82
N GLU A 42 15.13 6.12 -30.80
CA GLU A 42 15.59 6.19 -29.40
C GLU A 42 16.02 4.81 -28.87
N ALA A 43 15.35 3.75 -29.32
CA ALA A 43 15.70 2.40 -28.96
C ALA A 43 17.07 2.01 -29.51
N VAL A 44 17.50 2.64 -30.62
CA VAL A 44 18.77 2.35 -31.29
C VAL A 44 19.94 3.18 -30.78
N GLN A 45 19.70 4.39 -30.29
CA GLN A 45 20.78 5.20 -29.74
C GLN A 45 21.43 4.55 -28.50
N PRO A 46 22.77 4.46 -28.44
CA PRO A 46 23.49 4.06 -27.23
C PRO A 46 23.48 5.23 -26.23
N GLY A 47 22.32 5.51 -25.64
CA GLY A 47 22.19 6.51 -24.58
C GLY A 47 22.47 5.90 -23.22
N ASP A 48 23.40 6.49 -22.45
CA ASP A 48 23.53 6.23 -21.02
C ASP A 48 22.23 6.66 -20.33
N ARG A 49 21.37 5.68 -20.02
CA ARG A 49 20.04 5.90 -19.42
C ARG A 49 20.12 6.49 -18.01
N ARG A 50 21.31 6.58 -17.41
CA ARG A 50 21.52 7.34 -16.18
C ARG A 50 21.10 8.81 -16.34
N THR A 51 21.20 9.36 -17.56
CA THR A 51 20.72 10.71 -17.85
C THR A 51 19.20 10.87 -17.76
N ARG A 52 18.38 9.80 -17.83
CA ARG A 52 16.94 9.86 -17.51
C ARG A 52 16.65 9.87 -16.00
N ASN A 53 17.61 9.45 -15.17
CA ASN A 53 17.60 9.70 -13.72
C ASN A 53 18.17 11.11 -13.46
N THR A 54 17.58 12.14 -14.05
CA THR A 54 18.07 13.53 -13.96
C THR A 54 18.11 14.10 -12.53
N GLY A 55 17.70 13.34 -11.51
CA GLY A 55 17.55 13.85 -10.14
C GLY A 55 16.49 14.94 -10.03
N ILE A 56 15.80 15.25 -11.15
CA ILE A 56 14.73 16.23 -11.17
C ILE A 56 13.56 15.60 -10.44
N PRO A 57 13.12 16.21 -9.33
CA PRO A 57 11.97 15.73 -8.60
C PRO A 57 10.75 15.80 -9.52
N ILE A 58 10.21 14.62 -9.85
CA ILE A 58 9.04 14.46 -10.75
C ILE A 58 7.78 15.11 -10.16
N TYR A 59 7.76 15.27 -8.85
CA TYR A 59 6.60 15.73 -8.10
C TYR A 59 6.96 16.93 -7.24
N GLU A 60 6.11 17.95 -7.31
CA GLU A 60 6.15 19.14 -6.48
C GLU A 60 4.80 19.30 -5.79
N TRP A 61 4.82 19.69 -4.52
CA TRP A 61 3.61 19.94 -3.74
C TRP A 61 3.83 21.16 -2.84
N GLY A 62 3.05 22.23 -3.05
CA GLY A 62 3.15 23.44 -2.24
C GLY A 62 4.55 24.10 -2.22
N GLY A 63 5.28 24.04 -3.34
CA GLY A 63 6.66 24.54 -3.44
C GLY A 63 7.73 23.59 -2.89
N VAL A 64 7.35 22.43 -2.35
CA VAL A 64 8.26 21.40 -1.87
C VAL A 64 8.49 20.40 -2.98
N GLN A 65 9.75 20.25 -3.36
CA GLN A 65 10.15 19.39 -4.45
C GLN A 65 10.60 18.01 -3.94
N GLY A 66 10.07 16.96 -4.57
CA GLY A 66 10.46 15.58 -4.35
C GLY A 66 9.62 14.86 -3.31
N ILE A 67 9.23 13.61 -3.62
CA ILE A 67 8.38 12.79 -2.74
C ILE A 67 8.98 12.62 -1.35
N LYS A 68 10.31 12.51 -1.24
CA LYS A 68 11.00 12.41 0.05
C LYS A 68 10.71 13.59 0.97
N ASN A 69 10.92 14.81 0.46
CA ASN A 69 10.71 16.03 1.23
C ASN A 69 9.22 16.23 1.56
N ILE A 70 8.33 15.91 0.62
CA ILE A 70 6.88 15.93 0.84
C ILE A 70 6.49 14.92 1.93
N ALA A 71 7.07 13.72 1.92
CA ALA A 71 6.81 12.69 2.92
C ALA A 71 7.27 13.12 4.33
N GLU A 72 8.46 13.69 4.44
CA GLU A 72 8.99 14.23 5.69
C GLU A 72 8.08 15.34 6.24
N LEU A 73 7.62 16.26 5.39
CA LEU A 73 6.75 17.36 5.80
C LEU A 73 5.36 16.90 6.26
N VAL A 74 4.79 15.89 5.61
CA VAL A 74 3.51 15.28 6.02
C VAL A 74 3.69 14.33 7.22
N GLY A 75 4.94 13.94 7.52
CA GLY A 75 5.30 13.01 8.59
C GLY A 75 4.95 11.55 8.27
N VAL A 76 5.20 11.11 7.04
CA VAL A 76 4.87 9.78 6.53
C VAL A 76 6.05 9.22 5.74
N THR A 77 6.05 7.92 5.48
CA THR A 77 7.10 7.28 4.68
C THR A 77 6.84 7.46 3.17
N GLU A 78 7.89 7.59 2.38
CA GLU A 78 7.80 7.68 0.91
C GLU A 78 6.93 6.57 0.27
N PRO A 79 7.03 5.28 0.68
CA PRO A 79 6.20 4.23 0.10
C PRO A 79 4.70 4.48 0.28
N THR A 80 4.31 5.16 1.38
CA THR A 80 2.92 5.51 1.63
C THR A 80 2.43 6.52 0.61
N ILE A 81 3.22 7.55 0.30
CA ILE A 81 2.87 8.52 -0.75
C ILE A 81 2.77 7.82 -2.10
N TYR A 82 3.71 6.94 -2.45
CA TYR A 82 3.65 6.16 -3.71
C TYR A 82 2.41 5.27 -3.79
N ALA A 83 2.01 4.63 -2.68
CA ALA A 83 0.80 3.80 -2.66
C ALA A 83 -0.45 4.62 -2.97
N HIS A 84 -0.52 5.86 -2.46
CA HIS A 84 -1.60 6.78 -2.74
C HIS A 84 -1.54 7.36 -4.16
N LEU A 85 -0.36 7.73 -4.65
CA LEU A 85 -0.13 8.16 -6.05
C LEU A 85 -0.57 7.10 -7.06
N ARG A 86 -0.33 5.82 -6.79
CA ARG A 86 -0.80 4.72 -7.66
C ARG A 86 -2.33 4.67 -7.76
N ARG A 87 -3.05 5.15 -6.74
CA ARG A 87 -4.51 5.17 -6.69
C ARG A 87 -5.10 6.45 -7.28
N THR A 88 -4.55 7.61 -6.92
CA THR A 88 -5.11 8.93 -7.27
C THR A 88 -4.52 9.52 -8.54
N LYS A 89 -3.34 9.05 -8.98
CA LYS A 89 -2.52 9.56 -10.11
C LYS A 89 -1.97 10.98 -9.91
N ASP A 90 -2.66 11.82 -9.14
CA ASP A 90 -2.25 13.19 -8.83
C ASP A 90 -1.60 13.30 -7.44
N ILE A 91 -0.57 14.14 -7.32
CA ILE A 91 0.19 14.36 -6.08
C ILE A 91 -0.64 15.08 -5.01
N ASP A 92 -1.40 16.11 -5.38
CA ASP A 92 -2.23 16.87 -4.43
C ASP A 92 -3.28 15.97 -3.78
N SER A 93 -3.98 15.20 -4.60
CA SER A 93 -4.98 14.24 -4.17
C SER A 93 -4.36 13.12 -3.31
N ALA A 94 -3.16 12.66 -3.68
CA ALA A 94 -2.43 11.68 -2.89
C ALA A 94 -2.12 12.21 -1.48
N VAL A 95 -1.54 13.41 -1.36
CA VAL A 95 -1.19 14.01 -0.06
C VAL A 95 -2.43 14.27 0.80
N LEU A 96 -3.49 14.83 0.21
CA LEU A 96 -4.76 15.05 0.93
C LEU A 96 -5.37 13.75 1.44
N SER A 97 -5.35 12.69 0.63
CA SER A 97 -5.89 11.39 1.04
C SER A 97 -5.06 10.73 2.15
N VAL A 98 -3.75 10.94 2.18
CA VAL A 98 -2.87 10.49 3.27
C VAL A 98 -3.21 11.21 4.57
N ILE A 99 -3.38 12.54 4.52
CA ILE A 99 -3.76 13.36 5.68
C ILE A 99 -5.13 12.92 6.21
N ALA A 100 -6.11 12.75 5.34
CA ALA A 100 -7.46 12.31 5.70
C ALA A 100 -7.46 10.94 6.39
N ASN A 101 -6.71 9.97 5.84
CA ASN A 101 -6.58 8.63 6.43
C ASN A 101 -5.87 8.64 7.79
N ARG A 102 -4.90 9.53 7.98
CA ARG A 102 -4.23 9.68 9.28
C ARG A 102 -5.19 10.23 10.33
N ASN A 103 -5.95 11.26 9.98
CA ASN A 103 -6.93 11.88 10.87
C ASN A 103 -8.03 10.89 11.28
N SER A 104 -8.55 10.10 10.33
CA SER A 104 -9.58 9.09 10.63
C SER A 104 -9.08 8.00 11.58
N ARG A 105 -7.82 7.55 11.43
CA ARG A 105 -7.19 6.59 12.35
C ARG A 105 -6.97 7.17 13.75
N ALA A 106 -6.58 8.44 13.84
CA ALA A 106 -6.41 9.11 15.12
C ALA A 106 -7.75 9.22 15.87
N LEU A 107 -8.81 9.61 15.17
CA LEU A 107 -10.17 9.67 15.74
C LEU A 107 -10.67 8.29 16.19
N ALA A 108 -10.49 7.26 15.38
CA ALA A 108 -10.85 5.89 15.73
C ALA A 108 -10.09 5.38 16.97
N LYS A 109 -8.83 5.77 17.14
CA LYS A 109 -8.03 5.42 18.32
C LYS A 109 -8.55 6.08 19.59
N LEU A 110 -8.93 7.35 19.51
CA LEU A 110 -9.54 8.08 20.64
C LEU A 110 -10.89 7.48 21.04
N GLN A 111 -11.74 7.14 20.07
CA GLN A 111 -13.02 6.48 20.33
C GLN A 111 -12.84 5.14 21.04
N LYS A 112 -11.88 4.32 20.58
CA LYS A 112 -11.59 3.02 21.21
C LYS A 112 -11.07 3.16 22.65
N GLN A 113 -10.30 4.21 22.93
CA GLN A 113 -9.83 4.49 24.30
C GLN A 113 -11.01 4.85 25.20
N ASN A 114 -11.93 5.70 24.74
CA ASN A 114 -13.10 6.09 25.54
C ASN A 114 -14.04 4.89 25.82
N THR A 115 -14.27 4.02 24.84
CA THR A 115 -15.11 2.82 25.04
C THR A 115 -14.47 1.78 25.98
N SER A 116 -13.17 1.83 26.21
CA SER A 116 -12.48 0.90 27.13
C SER A 116 -12.48 1.34 28.60
N VAL A 117 -12.85 2.59 28.88
CA VAL A 117 -12.90 3.13 30.25
C VAL A 117 -14.22 2.77 30.94
N ASP A 118 -15.33 2.68 30.20
CA ASP A 118 -16.64 2.40 30.78
C ASP A 118 -16.91 0.90 31.02
N ASP A 119 -16.22 -0.02 30.33
CA ASP A 119 -16.33 -1.47 30.57
C ASP A 119 -15.55 -1.96 31.81
N SER A 120 -14.81 -1.07 32.49
CA SER A 120 -14.02 -1.41 33.69
C SER A 120 -14.75 -1.13 35.01
N ALA A 121 -15.96 -0.57 34.99
CA ALA A 121 -16.69 -0.21 36.21
C ALA A 121 -17.53 -1.34 36.83
N GLU A 122 -17.84 -2.43 36.09
CA GLU A 122 -18.65 -3.54 36.64
C GLU A 122 -18.12 -4.91 36.19
N LYS A 123 -16.83 -5.19 36.38
CA LYS A 123 -16.38 -6.58 36.43
C LYS A 123 -16.74 -7.16 37.80
N VAL A 124 -18.04 -7.33 38.06
CA VAL A 124 -18.54 -8.18 39.16
C VAL A 124 -17.87 -9.53 38.95
N ILE A 125 -16.96 -9.89 39.85
CA ILE A 125 -16.32 -11.20 39.84
C ILE A 125 -17.40 -12.19 40.24
N SER A 126 -18.19 -12.62 39.26
CA SER A 126 -19.17 -13.68 39.42
C SER A 126 -18.37 -14.96 39.66
N ILE A 127 -18.13 -15.27 40.94
CA ILE A 127 -17.54 -16.55 41.36
C ILE A 127 -18.54 -17.61 40.90
N LYS A 128 -18.22 -18.30 39.80
CA LYS A 128 -19.03 -19.42 39.32
C LYS A 128 -19.02 -20.47 40.42
N GLN A 129 -20.18 -20.76 41.00
CA GLN A 129 -20.27 -21.82 42.00
C GLN A 129 -19.85 -23.15 41.36
N PRO A 130 -19.01 -23.96 42.05
CA PRO A 130 -18.62 -25.25 41.52
C PRO A 130 -19.85 -26.17 41.41
N LEU A 131 -19.90 -26.96 40.32
CA LEU A 131 -20.86 -28.05 40.18
C LEU A 131 -20.51 -29.16 41.16
N LEU A 132 -20.95 -29.02 42.41
CA LEU A 132 -20.87 -30.03 43.44
C LEU A 132 -22.13 -30.89 43.44
N SER A 133 -21.98 -32.20 43.69
CA SER A 133 -23.14 -33.08 43.87
C SER A 133 -23.88 -32.75 45.17
N SER A 134 -25.16 -33.14 45.24
CA SER A 134 -26.03 -32.84 46.40
C SER A 134 -25.43 -33.27 47.74
N ALA A 135 -24.79 -34.44 47.79
CA ALA A 135 -24.14 -34.95 49.01
C ALA A 135 -23.01 -34.03 49.51
N TRP A 136 -22.17 -33.51 48.59
CA TRP A 136 -21.08 -32.61 48.94
C TRP A 136 -21.57 -31.21 49.31
N ARG A 137 -22.69 -30.75 48.73
CA ARG A 137 -23.31 -29.47 49.11
C ARG A 137 -23.84 -29.50 50.54
N THR A 138 -24.53 -30.57 50.92
CA THR A 138 -25.04 -30.75 52.28
C THR A 138 -23.91 -30.86 53.30
N ALA A 139 -22.86 -31.62 53.00
CA ALA A 139 -21.70 -31.75 53.88
C ALA A 139 -20.96 -30.43 54.13
N LEU A 140 -20.97 -29.52 53.14
CA LEU A 140 -20.36 -28.19 53.23
C LEU A 140 -21.34 -27.10 53.69
N GLY A 141 -22.58 -27.45 54.05
CA GLY A 141 -23.60 -26.50 54.50
C GLY A 141 -24.12 -25.54 53.43
N ILE A 142 -23.94 -25.86 52.15
CA ILE A 142 -24.43 -25.06 51.03
C ILE A 142 -25.89 -25.46 50.76
N SER A 143 -26.84 -24.55 51.01
CA SER A 143 -28.27 -24.78 50.79
C SER A 143 -28.58 -24.97 49.30
N ASN A 144 -29.32 -26.02 48.94
CA ASN A 144 -29.83 -26.21 47.59
C ASN A 144 -30.82 -25.09 47.28
N ALA A 145 -30.44 -24.13 46.44
CA ALA A 145 -31.38 -23.18 45.87
C ALA A 145 -32.31 -23.95 44.94
N GLU A 146 -33.51 -24.29 45.41
CA GLU A 146 -34.58 -24.81 44.58
C GLU A 146 -34.92 -23.75 43.52
N HIS A 147 -34.67 -24.06 42.26
CA HIS A 147 -35.20 -23.30 41.13
C HIS A 147 -36.71 -23.54 41.06
N THR A 148 -37.48 -22.73 41.78
CA THR A 148 -38.89 -22.51 41.46
C THR A 148 -38.92 -21.64 40.21
N GLN A 149 -39.14 -22.25 39.04
CA GLN A 149 -39.40 -21.50 37.82
C GLN A 149 -40.86 -21.02 37.79
N PRO A 150 -41.14 -19.78 37.32
CA PRO A 150 -42.49 -19.32 37.01
C PRO A 150 -43.06 -19.98 35.75
#